data_AF-A0AAV2BJ29-F1
#
_entry.id   AF-A0AAV2BJ29-F1
#
_cell.length_a   1.000
_cell.length_b   1.000
_cell.length_c   1.000
_cell.angle_alpha   90.00
_cell.angle_beta   90.00
_cell.angle_gamma   90.00
#
_symmetry.space_group_name_H-M   'P 1'
#
loop_
_entity.id
_entity.type
_entity.pdbx_description
1 polymer ?
#
loop_
_entity_poly.entity_id
_entity_poly.type
_entity_poly.pdbx_seq_one_letter_code
_entity_poly.pdbx_strand_id
1 'polypeptide(L)'
;MIYYEWNPTRNLGQLPNFAFSVALATYLLAVDDELPTFEADIMLQNALIMFPGFLLPMLNRCNVEPDKAVNSHTLFQRTSDPAALQQLLSLYIGRMHSLWKAPDIVHWLERQVREVITRHENVARKRRKKLRFVGTPRNILRHIILSDIRDATVLLPQDMMSTPIFGFDPLPPLDSISIYARPARPFSQEDRSVLGMFFRSLLPTFNAPREGGVEQPPREAGAQGGGGEPRGSNDLRRSVTSLLDAMRDLISNIHLADVPNEGDVDSDDDREG
;
A
#
# COMPACT_ATOMS: atom_id res chain seq x y z
N MET A 1 24.53 15.32 -15.23
CA MET A 1 23.35 14.83 -14.48
C MET A 1 22.31 14.29 -15.46
N ILE A 2 21.74 13.09 -15.22
CA ILE A 2 20.79 12.41 -16.14
C ILE A 2 19.57 13.27 -16.53
N TYR A 3 19.24 14.24 -15.67
CA TYR A 3 18.17 15.20 -15.90
C TYR A 3 18.33 15.99 -17.22
N TYR A 4 19.50 16.54 -17.51
CA TYR A 4 19.69 17.39 -18.69
C TYR A 4 19.55 16.61 -20.00
N GLU A 5 19.97 15.35 -19.99
CA GLU A 5 19.90 14.47 -21.16
C GLU A 5 18.45 14.05 -21.46
N TRP A 6 17.67 13.72 -20.42
CA TRP A 6 16.35 13.11 -20.60
C TRP A 6 15.19 14.10 -20.52
N ASN A 7 15.39 15.28 -19.93
CA ASN A 7 14.34 16.29 -19.82
C ASN A 7 13.76 16.71 -21.20
N PRO A 8 14.55 16.92 -22.27
CA PRO A 8 14.01 17.30 -23.58
C PRO A 8 13.03 16.29 -24.19
N THR A 9 13.27 15.00 -24.00
CA THR A 9 12.47 13.91 -24.59
C THR A 9 11.36 13.42 -23.66
N ARG A 10 11.62 13.38 -22.35
CA ARG A 10 10.72 12.82 -21.33
C ARG A 10 9.96 13.89 -20.53
N ASN A 11 10.26 15.17 -20.73
CA ASN A 11 9.61 16.28 -20.03
C ASN A 11 9.68 16.16 -18.50
N LEU A 12 10.80 15.70 -17.96
CA LEU A 12 10.97 15.40 -16.53
C LEU A 12 10.67 16.59 -15.61
N GLY A 13 11.04 17.81 -16.01
CA GLY A 13 10.74 19.03 -15.26
C GLY A 13 9.25 19.38 -15.16
N GLN A 14 8.37 18.64 -15.87
CA GLN A 14 6.92 18.75 -15.72
C GLN A 14 6.35 17.84 -14.63
N LEU A 15 7.17 17.02 -13.98
CA LEU A 15 6.80 16.21 -12.83
C LEU A 15 7.32 16.86 -11.53
N PRO A 16 6.50 16.96 -10.47
CA PRO A 16 6.89 17.67 -9.26
C PRO A 16 8.10 17.03 -8.57
N ASN A 17 8.18 15.71 -8.54
CA ASN A 17 9.29 14.99 -7.92
C ASN A 17 10.64 15.34 -8.59
N PHE A 18 10.72 15.35 -9.91
CA PHE A 18 11.94 15.74 -10.62
C PHE A 18 12.24 17.22 -10.46
N ALA A 19 11.24 18.09 -10.62
CA ALA A 19 11.45 19.53 -10.52
C ALA A 19 12.04 19.94 -9.16
N PHE A 20 11.53 19.38 -8.06
CA PHE A 20 12.02 19.68 -6.71
C PHE A 20 13.31 18.91 -6.36
N SER A 21 13.40 17.62 -6.68
CA SER A 21 14.61 16.84 -6.37
C SER A 21 15.84 17.34 -7.11
N VAL A 22 15.70 17.73 -8.38
CA VAL A 22 16.84 18.22 -9.16
C VAL A 22 17.27 19.58 -8.63
N ALA A 23 16.34 20.50 -8.36
CA ALA A 23 16.68 21.78 -7.75
C ALA A 23 17.43 21.60 -6.42
N LEU A 24 16.95 20.69 -5.56
CA LEU A 24 17.58 20.40 -4.27
C LEU A 24 18.96 19.76 -4.45
N ALA A 25 19.10 18.77 -5.34
CA ALA A 25 20.38 18.13 -5.60
C ALA A 25 21.42 19.10 -6.18
N THR A 26 21.02 19.96 -7.13
CA THR A 26 21.89 21.00 -7.67
C THR A 26 22.31 22.00 -6.59
N TYR A 27 21.40 22.36 -5.67
CA TYR A 27 21.74 23.20 -4.52
C TYR A 27 22.77 22.54 -3.61
N LEU A 28 22.53 21.29 -3.22
CA LEU A 28 23.43 20.56 -2.31
C LEU A 28 24.81 20.36 -2.92
N LEU A 29 24.90 20.01 -4.20
CA LEU A 29 26.18 19.89 -4.91
C LEU A 29 26.91 21.24 -4.99
N ALA A 30 26.19 22.33 -5.31
CA ALA A 30 26.80 23.65 -5.35
C ALA A 30 27.32 24.10 -3.97
N VAL A 31 26.60 23.77 -2.89
CA VAL A 31 27.07 24.08 -1.53
C VAL A 31 28.29 23.25 -1.16
N ASP A 32 28.32 21.96 -1.49
CA ASP A 32 29.45 21.05 -1.22
C ASP A 32 30.72 21.47 -1.99
N ASP A 33 30.56 21.88 -3.25
CA ASP A 33 31.65 22.34 -4.12
C ASP A 33 32.01 23.84 -3.91
N GLU A 34 31.38 24.53 -2.96
CA GLU A 34 31.52 25.99 -2.72
C GLU A 34 31.24 26.86 -3.97
N LEU A 35 30.34 26.42 -4.85
CA LEU A 35 29.95 27.08 -6.09
C LEU A 35 28.70 27.95 -5.93
N PRO A 36 28.48 28.92 -6.85
CA PRO A 36 27.27 29.74 -6.84
C PRO A 36 25.98 28.91 -7.01
N THR A 37 24.96 29.17 -6.18
CA THR A 37 23.69 28.42 -6.21
C THR A 37 22.67 28.95 -7.23
N PHE A 38 23.08 29.85 -8.13
CA PHE A 38 22.17 30.57 -9.04
C PHE A 38 21.29 29.64 -9.90
N GLU A 39 21.87 28.57 -10.41
CA GLU A 39 21.12 27.58 -11.19
C GLU A 39 20.05 26.90 -10.34
N ALA A 40 20.41 26.40 -9.16
CA ALA A 40 19.49 25.76 -8.24
C ALA A 40 18.37 26.70 -7.78
N ASP A 41 18.71 27.97 -7.51
CA ASP A 41 17.76 29.03 -7.15
C ASP A 41 16.69 29.19 -8.25
N ILE A 42 17.10 29.32 -9.52
CA ILE A 42 16.16 29.42 -10.66
C ILE A 42 15.31 28.15 -10.79
N MET A 43 15.91 26.97 -10.62
CA MET A 43 15.19 25.70 -10.73
C MET A 43 14.09 25.60 -9.66
N LEU A 44 14.39 25.95 -8.41
CA LEU A 44 13.41 25.93 -7.33
C LEU A 44 12.30 26.97 -7.55
N GLN A 45 12.64 28.20 -7.96
CA GLN A 45 11.65 29.23 -8.27
C GLN A 45 10.69 28.76 -9.37
N ASN A 46 11.22 28.19 -10.45
CA ASN A 46 10.41 27.64 -11.54
C ASN A 46 9.51 26.49 -11.09
N ALA A 47 10.01 25.63 -10.19
CA ALA A 47 9.25 24.53 -9.61
C ALA A 47 8.09 25.06 -8.74
N LEU A 48 8.33 26.02 -7.86
CA LEU A 48 7.30 26.66 -7.01
C LEU A 48 6.21 27.34 -7.84
N ILE A 49 6.58 28.01 -8.94
CA ILE A 49 5.61 28.59 -9.88
C ILE A 49 4.84 27.47 -10.64
N MET A 50 5.50 26.35 -10.97
CA MET A 50 4.84 25.21 -11.63
C MET A 50 3.90 24.45 -10.69
N PHE A 51 4.25 24.31 -9.42
CA PHE A 51 3.60 23.44 -8.45
C PHE A 51 3.42 24.17 -7.13
N PRO A 52 2.58 25.23 -7.09
CA PRO A 52 2.41 26.03 -5.89
C PRO A 52 1.78 25.25 -4.73
N GLY A 53 1.01 24.19 -5.01
CA GLY A 53 0.45 23.27 -4.01
C GLY A 53 1.49 22.48 -3.22
N PHE A 54 2.78 22.60 -3.54
CA PHE A 54 3.87 22.00 -2.78
C PHE A 54 4.14 22.71 -1.45
N LEU A 55 4.16 24.04 -1.45
CA LEU A 55 4.83 24.82 -0.41
C LEU A 55 4.17 24.66 0.97
N LEU A 56 2.88 24.97 1.08
CA LEU A 56 2.18 24.94 2.36
C LEU A 56 2.13 23.52 2.98
N PRO A 57 1.82 22.45 2.23
CA PRO A 57 1.85 21.10 2.78
C PRO A 57 3.27 20.65 3.18
N MET A 58 4.31 21.05 2.45
CA MET A 58 5.70 20.75 2.82
C MET A 58 6.11 21.45 4.11
N LEU A 59 5.80 22.75 4.26
CA LEU A 59 6.10 23.50 5.49
C LEU A 59 5.37 22.93 6.71
N ASN A 60 4.11 22.55 6.55
CA ASN A 60 3.34 21.86 7.59
C ASN A 60 4.05 20.55 8.01
N ARG A 61 4.47 19.72 7.05
CA ARG A 61 5.23 18.49 7.33
C ARG A 61 6.59 18.73 7.99
N CYS A 62 7.22 19.87 7.73
CA CYS A 62 8.46 20.27 8.37
C CYS A 62 8.25 20.94 9.74
N ASN A 63 7.00 21.20 10.15
CA ASN A 63 6.63 22.00 11.32
C ASN A 63 7.24 23.42 11.28
N VAL A 64 7.22 24.05 10.11
CA VAL A 64 7.71 25.41 9.87
C VAL A 64 6.52 26.33 9.61
N GLU A 65 6.44 27.45 10.33
CA GLU A 65 5.37 28.42 10.13
C GLU A 65 5.61 29.28 8.87
N PRO A 66 4.64 29.37 7.95
CA PRO A 66 4.77 30.24 6.78
C PRO A 66 4.61 31.71 7.15
N ASP A 67 5.40 32.57 6.50
CA ASP A 67 5.28 34.03 6.62
C ASP A 67 3.89 34.53 6.16
N LYS A 68 3.43 35.63 6.74
CA LYS A 68 2.17 36.32 6.41
C LYS A 68 2.09 36.62 4.91
N ALA A 69 3.19 37.03 4.29
CA ALA A 69 3.25 37.29 2.85
C ALA A 69 2.86 36.04 2.04
N VAL A 70 3.39 34.87 2.41
CA VAL A 70 3.08 33.58 1.78
C VAL A 70 1.61 33.23 1.99
N ASN A 71 1.12 33.37 3.22
CA ASN A 71 -0.27 33.09 3.57
C ASN A 71 -1.26 34.02 2.86
N SER A 72 -0.90 35.25 2.53
CA SER A 72 -1.79 36.15 1.77
C SER A 72 -1.69 35.98 0.25
N HIS A 73 -0.62 35.36 -0.26
CA HIS A 73 -0.32 35.42 -1.68
C HIS A 73 -1.19 34.46 -2.52
N THR A 74 -1.79 34.99 -3.59
CA THR A 74 -2.77 34.28 -4.42
C THR A 74 -2.23 33.00 -5.06
N LEU A 75 -0.91 32.93 -5.32
CA LEU A 75 -0.25 31.76 -5.89
C LEU A 75 -0.38 30.52 -4.99
N PHE A 76 -0.17 30.69 -3.68
CA PHE A 76 -0.11 29.59 -2.71
C PHE A 76 -1.47 29.32 -2.04
N GLN A 77 -2.34 30.32 -1.95
CA GLN A 77 -3.68 30.16 -1.37
C GLN A 77 -4.72 29.52 -2.31
N ARG A 78 -4.64 29.79 -3.62
CA ARG A 78 -5.67 29.36 -4.59
C ARG A 78 -5.09 28.36 -5.59
N THR A 79 -4.67 27.20 -5.08
CA THR A 79 -4.17 26.10 -5.92
C THR A 79 -5.33 25.27 -6.46
N SER A 80 -5.68 25.48 -7.73
CA SER A 80 -6.65 24.62 -8.46
C SER A 80 -5.93 23.44 -9.10
N ASP A 81 -5.19 22.68 -8.29
CA ASP A 81 -4.39 21.56 -8.75
C ASP A 81 -5.30 20.31 -8.95
N PRO A 82 -5.18 19.59 -10.07
CA PRO A 82 -5.92 18.35 -10.28
C PRO A 82 -5.57 17.28 -9.24
N ALA A 83 -6.50 16.37 -8.94
CA ALA A 83 -6.32 15.31 -7.93
C ALA A 83 -5.06 14.46 -8.19
N ALA A 84 -4.77 14.11 -9.45
CA ALA A 84 -3.57 13.38 -9.81
C ALA A 84 -2.28 14.12 -9.44
N LEU A 85 -2.25 15.45 -9.61
CA LEU A 85 -1.11 16.27 -9.19
C LEU A 85 -1.00 16.34 -7.67
N GLN A 86 -2.11 16.49 -6.95
CA GLN A 86 -2.13 16.48 -5.49
C GLN A 86 -1.56 15.17 -4.94
N GLN A 87 -1.96 14.02 -5.50
CA GLN A 87 -1.40 12.72 -5.13
C GLN A 87 0.11 12.64 -5.34
N LEU A 88 0.62 13.12 -6.49
CA LEU A 88 2.06 13.16 -6.77
C LEU A 88 2.82 14.07 -5.79
N LEU A 89 2.24 15.21 -5.42
CA LEU A 89 2.81 16.12 -4.43
C LEU A 89 2.84 15.47 -3.05
N SER A 90 1.72 14.90 -2.57
CA SER A 90 1.66 14.19 -1.30
C SER A 90 2.65 13.02 -1.23
N LEU A 91 2.79 12.27 -2.32
CA LEU A 91 3.79 11.19 -2.43
C LEU A 91 5.22 11.71 -2.31
N TYR A 92 5.53 12.82 -2.97
CA TYR A 92 6.87 13.40 -2.95
C TYR A 92 7.19 13.96 -1.55
N ILE A 93 6.28 14.76 -0.99
CA ILE A 93 6.42 15.37 0.33
C ILE A 93 6.57 14.29 1.40
N GLY A 94 5.69 13.28 1.40
CA GLY A 94 5.75 12.18 2.37
C GLY A 94 7.12 11.49 2.40
N ARG A 95 7.79 11.34 1.25
CA ARG A 95 9.12 10.73 1.18
C ARG A 95 10.26 11.68 1.50
N MET A 96 10.16 12.93 1.07
CA MET A 96 11.32 13.82 1.01
C MET A 96 11.33 14.89 2.11
N HIS A 97 10.25 15.07 2.87
CA HIS A 97 10.15 16.14 3.88
C HIS A 97 11.30 16.17 4.90
N SER A 98 11.89 15.02 5.24
CA SER A 98 13.03 14.94 6.16
C SER A 98 14.24 15.73 5.65
N LEU A 99 14.50 15.72 4.34
CA LEU A 99 15.57 16.51 3.72
C LEU A 99 15.23 18.00 3.74
N TRP A 100 13.98 18.35 3.48
CA TRP A 100 13.52 19.75 3.48
C TRP A 100 13.48 20.39 4.87
N LYS A 101 13.59 19.60 5.94
CA LYS A 101 13.60 20.07 7.33
C LYS A 101 14.95 20.64 7.77
N ALA A 102 16.04 20.38 7.04
CA ALA A 102 17.36 20.91 7.41
C ALA A 102 17.35 22.45 7.42
N PRO A 103 17.96 23.11 8.41
CA PRO A 103 17.85 24.56 8.60
C PRO A 103 18.36 25.34 7.37
N ASP A 104 19.45 24.89 6.77
CA ASP A 104 20.04 25.53 5.58
C ASP A 104 19.08 25.46 4.38
N ILE A 105 18.41 24.32 4.21
CA ILE A 105 17.44 24.10 3.13
C ILE A 105 16.18 24.94 3.37
N VAL A 106 15.70 25.04 4.62
CA VAL A 106 14.55 25.89 4.97
C VAL A 106 14.87 27.37 4.71
N HIS A 107 16.03 27.85 5.14
CA HIS A 107 16.47 29.22 4.90
C HIS A 107 16.64 29.52 3.40
N TRP A 108 17.22 28.58 2.65
CA TRP A 108 17.30 28.67 1.20
C TRP A 108 15.90 28.75 0.56
N LEU A 109 14.98 27.87 0.95
CA LEU A 109 13.60 27.85 0.48
C LEU A 109 12.90 29.19 0.75
N GLU A 110 13.03 29.75 1.95
CA GLU A 110 12.45 31.04 2.32
C GLU A 110 12.90 32.15 1.37
N ARG A 111 14.21 32.23 1.08
CA ARG A 111 14.76 33.20 0.13
C ARG A 111 14.15 33.04 -1.26
N GLN A 112 14.02 31.80 -1.75
CA GLN A 112 13.44 31.56 -3.08
C GLN A 112 11.94 31.83 -3.14
N VAL A 113 11.20 31.57 -2.06
CA VAL A 113 9.77 31.89 -1.99
C VAL A 113 9.54 33.40 -2.07
N ARG A 114 10.38 34.21 -1.39
CA ARG A 114 10.34 35.67 -1.47
C ARG A 114 10.57 36.17 -2.90
N GLU A 115 11.55 35.61 -3.60
CA GLU A 115 11.80 35.90 -5.02
C GLU A 115 10.61 35.54 -5.91
N VAL A 116 9.98 34.37 -5.69
CA VAL A 116 8.80 33.94 -6.46
C VAL A 116 7.61 34.86 -6.26
N ILE A 117 7.38 35.34 -5.04
CA ILE A 117 6.29 36.29 -4.73
C ILE A 117 6.51 37.59 -5.52
N THR A 118 7.73 38.12 -5.55
CA THR A 118 8.06 39.36 -6.28
C THR A 118 7.94 39.22 -7.79
N ARG A 119 8.32 38.07 -8.35
CA ARG A 119 8.38 37.85 -9.83
C ARG A 119 7.04 37.53 -10.49
N HIS A 120 6.01 37.23 -9.71
CA HIS A 120 4.86 36.52 -10.25
C HIS A 120 3.85 37.42 -11.00
N GLU A 121 3.85 37.30 -12.33
CA GLU A 121 2.82 37.81 -13.25
C GLU A 121 2.09 36.62 -13.93
N ASN A 122 0.76 36.61 -13.88
CA ASN A 122 0.03 35.37 -13.59
C ASN A 122 -1.16 35.08 -14.53
N VAL A 123 -0.97 34.49 -15.72
CA VAL A 123 -2.13 33.97 -16.49
C VAL A 123 -1.87 32.72 -17.34
N ALA A 124 -0.79 32.66 -18.13
CA ALA A 124 -0.68 31.66 -19.20
C ALA A 124 -0.45 30.19 -18.74
N ARG A 125 0.16 29.99 -17.56
CA ARG A 125 0.67 28.66 -17.15
C ARG A 125 -0.37 27.77 -16.45
N LYS A 126 -1.46 28.36 -15.91
CA LYS A 126 -2.54 27.61 -15.22
C LYS A 126 -3.30 26.68 -16.16
N ARG A 127 -3.58 27.11 -17.40
CA ARG A 127 -4.34 26.32 -18.40
C ARG A 127 -3.64 25.02 -18.79
N ARG A 128 -2.30 25.01 -18.85
CA ARG A 128 -1.53 23.83 -19.31
C ARG A 128 -1.47 22.70 -18.26
N LYS A 129 -1.77 22.96 -16.98
CA LYS A 129 -1.71 21.95 -15.90
C LYS A 129 -2.86 20.95 -15.94
N LYS A 130 -4.09 21.43 -16.16
CA LYS A 130 -5.30 20.58 -16.21
C LYS A 130 -5.27 19.56 -17.35
N LEU A 131 -4.65 19.92 -18.47
CA LEU A 131 -4.48 19.03 -19.62
C LEU A 131 -3.45 17.90 -19.39
N ARG A 132 -2.54 18.07 -18.43
CA ARG A 132 -1.47 17.08 -18.17
C ARG A 132 -1.84 16.08 -17.10
N PHE A 133 -2.52 16.52 -16.05
CA PHE A 133 -2.88 15.70 -14.90
C PHE A 133 -4.37 15.36 -14.91
N VAL A 134 -4.82 14.69 -15.97
CA VAL A 134 -6.26 14.36 -16.18
C VAL A 134 -6.71 13.20 -15.28
N GLY A 135 -5.80 12.29 -14.96
CA GLY A 135 -6.06 11.15 -14.09
C GLY A 135 -4.77 10.48 -13.65
N THR A 136 -4.84 9.68 -12.60
CA THR A 136 -3.68 8.99 -12.05
C THR A 136 -3.52 7.62 -12.70
N PRO A 137 -2.37 7.33 -13.34
CA PRO A 137 -2.11 6.00 -13.89
C PRO A 137 -2.13 4.90 -12.83
N ARG A 138 -2.55 3.70 -13.21
CA ARG A 138 -2.71 2.53 -12.31
C ARG A 138 -1.42 2.17 -11.57
N ASN A 139 -0.27 2.27 -12.22
CA ASN A 139 1.04 2.01 -11.59
C ASN A 139 1.36 3.04 -10.47
N ILE A 140 0.93 4.30 -10.62
CA ILE A 140 1.08 5.31 -9.57
C ILE A 140 0.10 5.03 -8.42
N LEU A 141 -1.14 4.65 -8.73
CA LEU A 141 -2.13 4.28 -7.71
C LEU A 141 -1.66 3.06 -6.89
N ARG A 142 -1.09 2.05 -7.57
CA ARG A 142 -0.45 0.90 -6.93
C ARG A 142 0.65 1.34 -5.98
N HIS A 143 1.51 2.25 -6.45
CA HIS A 143 2.59 2.80 -5.63
C HIS A 143 2.07 3.55 -4.40
N ILE A 144 0.98 4.32 -4.51
CA ILE A 144 0.36 5.00 -3.36
C ILE A 144 -0.06 3.97 -2.31
N ILE A 145 -0.76 2.91 -2.72
CA ILE A 145 -1.23 1.86 -1.81
C ILE A 145 -0.05 1.16 -1.12
N LEU A 146 0.99 0.79 -1.89
CA LEU A 146 2.15 0.07 -1.36
C LEU A 146 3.06 0.93 -0.48
N SER A 147 3.06 2.24 -0.68
CA SER A 147 4.00 3.13 0.03
C SER A 147 3.55 3.54 1.42
N ASP A 148 2.30 3.26 1.79
CA ASP A 148 1.70 3.59 3.08
C ASP A 148 1.88 5.06 3.53
N ILE A 149 1.92 5.98 2.55
CA ILE A 149 1.98 7.42 2.82
C ILE A 149 0.55 7.92 3.02
N ARG A 150 0.16 8.08 4.29
CA ARG A 150 -1.21 8.46 4.69
C ARG A 150 -1.80 9.63 3.87
N ASP A 151 -1.04 10.70 3.70
CA ASP A 151 -1.49 11.90 2.96
C ASP A 151 -1.78 11.63 1.48
N ALA A 152 -1.12 10.65 0.88
CA ALA A 152 -1.36 10.23 -0.50
C ALA A 152 -2.51 9.22 -0.57
N THR A 153 -2.64 8.32 0.42
CA THR A 153 -3.69 7.31 0.49
C THR A 153 -5.08 7.92 0.62
N VAL A 154 -5.23 8.99 1.41
CA VAL A 154 -6.52 9.71 1.56
C VAL A 154 -7.00 10.33 0.25
N LEU A 155 -6.09 10.58 -0.70
CA LEU A 155 -6.42 11.18 -1.99
C LEU A 155 -6.81 10.13 -3.06
N LEU A 156 -6.86 8.83 -2.72
CA LEU A 156 -7.25 7.79 -3.67
C LEU A 156 -8.72 7.96 -4.11
N PRO A 157 -9.04 7.67 -5.41
CA PRO A 157 -10.41 7.70 -5.88
C PRO A 157 -11.30 6.71 -5.12
N GLN A 158 -12.50 7.15 -4.71
CA GLN A 158 -13.45 6.33 -3.96
C GLN A 158 -13.89 5.08 -4.73
N ASP A 159 -14.02 5.17 -6.05
CA ASP A 159 -14.36 4.05 -6.94
C ASP A 159 -13.35 2.90 -6.87
N MET A 160 -12.14 3.15 -6.39
CA MET A 160 -11.12 2.11 -6.23
C MET A 160 -11.17 1.44 -4.86
N MET A 161 -11.76 2.07 -3.85
CA MET A 161 -11.91 1.49 -2.51
C MET A 161 -12.95 0.36 -2.49
N SER A 162 -13.81 0.29 -3.51
CA SER A 162 -14.81 -0.79 -3.68
C SER A 162 -14.26 -2.03 -4.36
N THR A 163 -13.11 -1.94 -5.04
CA THR A 163 -12.45 -3.10 -5.63
C THR A 163 -11.68 -3.84 -4.53
N PRO A 164 -11.80 -5.17 -4.38
CA PRO A 164 -11.01 -5.91 -3.40
C PRO A 164 -9.52 -5.72 -3.70
N ILE A 165 -8.84 -4.95 -2.86
CA ILE A 165 -7.40 -4.72 -2.94
C ILE A 165 -6.73 -5.88 -2.20
N PHE A 166 -6.07 -6.76 -2.94
CA PHE A 166 -5.24 -7.80 -2.35
C PHE A 166 -3.97 -7.17 -1.76
N GLY A 167 -3.67 -7.46 -0.50
CA GLY A 167 -2.46 -6.93 0.17
C GLY A 167 -1.15 -7.36 -0.49
N PHE A 168 -1.14 -8.47 -1.24
CA PHE A 168 0.04 -8.97 -1.96
C PHE A 168 0.18 -8.43 -3.39
N ASP A 169 -0.91 -7.94 -3.99
CA ASP A 169 -0.92 -7.42 -5.36
C ASP A 169 -2.04 -6.38 -5.52
N PRO A 170 -1.82 -5.13 -5.05
CA PRO A 170 -2.81 -4.09 -5.23
C PRO A 170 -2.88 -3.70 -6.71
N LEU A 171 -4.10 -3.70 -7.25
CA LEU A 171 -4.40 -3.28 -8.62
C LEU A 171 -3.64 -4.09 -9.68
N PRO A 172 -3.91 -5.39 -9.85
CA PRO A 172 -3.27 -6.22 -10.89
C PRO A 172 -3.52 -5.63 -12.29
N PRO A 173 -2.67 -5.92 -13.29
CA PRO A 173 -2.89 -5.50 -14.67
C PRO A 173 -4.29 -5.93 -15.17
N LEU A 174 -4.92 -5.07 -15.97
CA LEU A 174 -6.27 -5.34 -16.51
C LEU A 174 -6.27 -6.57 -17.44
N ASP A 175 -5.12 -6.85 -18.04
CA ASP A 175 -4.82 -7.96 -18.94
C ASP A 175 -4.12 -9.13 -18.21
N SER A 176 -4.27 -9.23 -16.89
CA SER A 176 -3.70 -10.35 -16.12
C SER A 176 -4.33 -11.69 -16.54
N ILE A 177 -3.48 -12.62 -17.00
CA ILE A 177 -3.89 -13.97 -17.35
C ILE A 177 -3.57 -14.89 -16.16
N SER A 178 -4.61 -15.37 -15.47
CA SER A 178 -4.44 -16.42 -14.47
C SER A 178 -4.39 -17.78 -15.15
N ILE A 179 -3.18 -18.30 -15.38
CA ILE A 179 -2.97 -19.66 -15.94
C ILE A 179 -3.40 -20.74 -14.92
N TYR A 180 -3.41 -20.39 -13.63
CA TYR A 180 -3.93 -21.25 -12.58
C TYR A 180 -5.45 -21.07 -12.45
N ALA A 181 -6.20 -22.05 -12.94
CA ALA A 181 -7.62 -22.18 -12.61
C ALA A 181 -7.74 -23.01 -11.32
N ARG A 182 -8.18 -22.39 -10.22
CA ARG A 182 -8.54 -23.15 -9.02
C ARG A 182 -9.77 -24.00 -9.36
N PRO A 183 -9.72 -25.34 -9.28
CA PRO A 183 -10.88 -26.18 -9.54
C PRO A 183 -12.04 -25.74 -8.63
N ALA A 184 -13.26 -25.64 -9.18
CA ALA A 184 -14.45 -25.45 -8.39
C ALA A 184 -14.56 -26.65 -7.45
N ARG A 185 -14.33 -26.41 -6.16
CA ARG A 185 -14.43 -27.48 -5.17
C ARG A 185 -15.90 -27.73 -4.88
N PRO A 186 -16.34 -29.00 -4.78
CA PRO A 186 -17.66 -29.29 -4.27
C PRO A 186 -17.77 -28.62 -2.91
N PHE A 187 -18.85 -27.84 -2.69
CA PHE A 187 -19.28 -27.52 -1.35
C PHE A 187 -19.45 -28.86 -0.65
N SER A 188 -18.46 -29.25 0.18
CA SER A 188 -18.62 -30.44 1.01
C SER A 188 -19.84 -30.15 1.86
N GLN A 189 -20.89 -30.95 1.65
CA GLN A 189 -22.05 -31.01 2.50
C GLN A 189 -21.55 -30.98 3.94
N GLU A 190 -22.16 -30.12 4.77
CA GLU A 190 -21.79 -29.92 6.17
C GLU A 190 -21.69 -31.26 6.88
N ASP A 191 -20.49 -31.83 7.00
CA ASP A 191 -20.26 -32.93 7.93
C ASP A 191 -20.37 -32.34 9.33
N ARG A 192 -21.58 -32.45 9.91
CA ARG A 192 -21.94 -31.99 11.24
C ARG A 192 -21.27 -32.79 12.38
N SER A 193 -20.31 -33.66 12.05
CA SER A 193 -19.57 -34.45 13.02
C SER A 193 -18.57 -33.58 13.78
N VAL A 194 -18.63 -33.61 15.11
CA VAL A 194 -17.77 -32.83 16.02
C VAL A 194 -16.29 -33.17 15.83
N LEU A 195 -15.99 -34.43 15.54
CA LEU A 195 -14.64 -34.91 15.23
C LEU A 195 -14.15 -34.35 13.88
N GLY A 196 -15.04 -34.22 12.90
CA GLY A 196 -14.76 -33.53 11.64
C GLY A 196 -14.46 -32.03 11.83
N MET A 197 -15.17 -31.35 12.73
CA MET A 197 -14.88 -29.97 13.11
C MET A 197 -13.51 -29.82 13.78
N PHE A 198 -13.10 -30.78 14.61
CA PHE A 198 -11.78 -30.81 15.23
C PHE A 198 -10.65 -30.95 14.21
N PHE A 199 -10.70 -31.92 13.30
CA PHE A 199 -9.67 -32.07 12.27
C PHE A 199 -9.65 -30.88 11.30
N ARG A 200 -10.82 -30.28 11.02
CA ARG A 200 -10.91 -29.05 10.25
C ARG A 200 -10.27 -27.85 10.97
N SER A 201 -10.25 -27.84 12.30
CA SER A 201 -9.57 -26.81 13.10
C SER A 201 -8.04 -26.97 13.11
N LEU A 202 -7.53 -28.18 12.89
CA LEU A 202 -6.10 -28.47 12.82
C LEU A 202 -5.50 -28.19 11.43
N LEU A 203 -6.32 -28.23 10.39
CA LEU A 203 -5.86 -27.89 9.05
C LEU A 203 -5.78 -26.37 8.90
N PRO A 204 -4.67 -25.82 8.39
CA PRO A 204 -4.57 -24.39 8.12
C PRO A 204 -5.70 -23.98 7.19
N THR A 205 -6.47 -22.98 7.61
CA THR A 205 -7.57 -22.41 6.82
C THR A 205 -7.02 -21.58 5.66
N PHE A 206 -6.54 -22.23 4.60
CA PHE A 206 -6.21 -21.58 3.32
C PHE A 206 -7.44 -21.05 2.54
N ASN A 207 -8.63 -21.16 3.15
CA ASN A 207 -9.91 -20.74 2.61
C ASN A 207 -10.53 -19.69 3.55
N ALA A 208 -10.09 -18.43 3.44
CA ALA A 208 -10.94 -17.33 3.85
C ALA A 208 -12.18 -17.32 2.92
N PRO A 209 -13.40 -17.04 3.42
CA PRO A 209 -14.55 -16.81 2.56
C PRO A 209 -14.20 -15.78 1.48
N ARG A 210 -14.52 -16.06 0.22
CA ARG A 210 -14.52 -15.02 -0.83
C ARG A 210 -15.68 -14.08 -0.51
N GLU A 211 -15.46 -13.11 0.38
CA GLU A 211 -16.28 -11.92 0.42
C GLU A 211 -16.04 -11.16 -0.89
N GLY A 212 -16.98 -11.28 -1.85
CA GLY A 212 -16.90 -10.58 -3.14
C GLY A 212 -16.98 -11.45 -4.39
N GLY A 213 -17.37 -12.73 -4.30
CA GLY A 213 -17.81 -13.48 -5.47
C GLY A 213 -19.29 -13.22 -5.74
N VAL A 214 -19.64 -12.73 -6.94
CA VAL A 214 -21.02 -12.54 -7.42
C VAL A 214 -21.87 -13.78 -7.07
N GLU A 215 -22.75 -13.66 -6.09
CA GLU A 215 -23.73 -14.68 -5.75
C GLU A 215 -24.71 -14.84 -6.93
N GLN A 216 -24.77 -16.05 -7.49
CA GLN A 216 -25.97 -16.49 -8.20
C GLN A 216 -27.08 -16.69 -7.16
N PRO A 217 -28.32 -16.25 -7.41
CA PRO A 217 -29.37 -16.26 -6.40
C PRO A 217 -29.69 -17.70 -5.97
N PRO A 218 -29.87 -17.96 -4.67
CA PRO A 218 -30.30 -19.26 -4.18
C PRO A 218 -31.72 -19.57 -4.67
N ARG A 219 -31.91 -20.76 -5.24
CA ARG A 219 -33.24 -21.32 -5.46
C ARG A 219 -33.94 -21.48 -4.12
N GLU A 220 -35.12 -20.88 -4.02
CA GLU A 220 -36.04 -20.96 -2.89
C GLU A 220 -36.36 -22.42 -2.55
N ALA A 221 -35.98 -22.84 -1.35
CA ALA A 221 -36.55 -24.00 -0.68
C ALA A 221 -36.88 -23.56 0.74
N GLY A 222 -38.18 -23.43 1.02
CA GLY A 222 -38.69 -22.93 2.29
C GLY A 222 -38.30 -23.82 3.48
N ALA A 223 -38.09 -23.18 4.62
CA ALA A 223 -38.23 -23.81 5.92
C ALA A 223 -38.68 -22.77 6.94
N GLN A 224 -39.83 -23.07 7.53
CA GLN A 224 -40.52 -22.31 8.56
C GLN A 224 -39.66 -22.09 9.81
N GLY A 225 -39.99 -21.01 10.51
CA GLY A 225 -39.34 -20.58 11.73
C GLY A 225 -39.45 -21.56 12.90
N GLY A 226 -38.48 -21.43 13.81
CA GLY A 226 -38.50 -21.97 15.15
C GLY A 226 -37.60 -21.11 16.01
N GLY A 227 -38.21 -20.31 16.89
CA GLY A 227 -37.48 -19.56 17.92
C GLY A 227 -36.76 -20.51 18.87
N GLY A 228 -35.52 -20.17 19.22
CA GLY A 228 -34.69 -20.92 20.16
C GLY A 228 -33.87 -19.97 21.02
N GLU A 229 -34.22 -19.95 22.30
CA GLU A 229 -33.56 -19.28 23.43
C GLU A 229 -32.04 -19.53 23.54
N PRO A 230 -31.30 -18.71 24.32
CA PRO A 230 -29.84 -18.78 24.38
C PRO A 230 -29.37 -20.00 25.20
N ARG A 231 -29.12 -21.13 24.54
CA ARG A 231 -28.45 -22.30 25.12
C ARG A 231 -26.94 -22.25 24.88
N GLY A 232 -26.24 -21.40 25.63
CA GLY A 232 -24.82 -21.09 25.35
C GLY A 232 -23.74 -21.87 26.11
N SER A 233 -24.06 -22.66 27.14
CA SER A 233 -23.02 -23.23 28.03
C SER A 233 -23.08 -24.75 28.22
N ASN A 234 -24.29 -25.31 28.34
CA ASN A 234 -24.44 -26.75 28.56
C ASN A 234 -24.22 -27.59 27.30
N ASP A 235 -24.52 -27.05 26.12
CA ASP A 235 -24.28 -27.74 24.84
C ASP A 235 -22.79 -27.81 24.50
N LEU A 236 -22.01 -26.78 24.86
CA LEU A 236 -20.56 -26.78 24.67
C LEU A 236 -19.87 -27.79 25.59
N ARG A 237 -20.29 -27.88 26.86
CA ARG A 237 -19.74 -28.87 27.78
C ARG A 237 -20.04 -30.30 27.31
N ARG A 238 -21.25 -30.54 26.80
CA ARG A 238 -21.65 -31.84 26.24
C ARG A 238 -20.91 -32.18 24.95
N SER A 239 -20.66 -31.20 24.09
CA SER A 239 -19.91 -31.41 22.85
C SER A 239 -18.44 -31.72 23.12
N VAL A 240 -17.83 -31.06 24.11
CA VAL A 240 -16.44 -31.33 24.53
C VAL A 240 -16.32 -32.73 25.13
N THR A 241 -17.24 -33.14 26.01
CA THR A 241 -17.20 -34.51 26.56
C THR A 241 -17.40 -35.56 25.48
N SER A 242 -18.31 -35.33 24.52
CA SER A 242 -18.52 -36.23 23.39
C SER A 242 -17.30 -36.32 22.47
N LEU A 243 -16.57 -35.22 22.26
CA LEU A 243 -15.32 -35.21 21.48
C LEU A 243 -14.22 -36.00 22.19
N LEU A 244 -14.04 -35.81 23.50
CA LEU A 244 -13.02 -36.49 24.28
C LEU A 244 -13.27 -38.01 24.32
N ASP A 245 -14.53 -38.44 24.44
CA ASP A 245 -14.88 -39.86 24.38
C ASP A 245 -14.64 -40.44 22.97
N ALA A 246 -14.98 -39.71 21.91
CA ALA A 246 -14.69 -40.15 20.54
C ALA A 246 -13.18 -40.25 20.25
N MET A 247 -12.37 -39.32 20.77
CA MET A 247 -10.90 -39.39 20.68
C MET A 247 -10.33 -40.55 21.50
N ARG A 248 -10.88 -40.79 22.69
CA ARG A 248 -10.48 -41.92 23.54
C ARG A 248 -10.76 -43.25 22.86
N ASP A 249 -11.94 -43.39 22.26
CA ASP A 249 -12.37 -44.60 21.54
C ASP A 249 -11.51 -44.84 20.29
N LEU A 250 -11.18 -43.78 19.55
CA LEU A 250 -10.24 -43.84 18.43
C LEU A 250 -8.85 -44.30 18.90
N ILE A 251 -8.30 -43.69 19.96
CA ILE A 251 -6.97 -44.04 20.47
C ILE A 251 -6.93 -45.48 21.00
N SER A 252 -8.01 -45.96 21.65
CA SER A 252 -8.08 -47.35 22.09
C SER A 252 -8.18 -48.35 20.94
N ASN A 253 -8.70 -47.94 19.78
CA ASN A 253 -8.84 -48.80 18.60
C ASN A 253 -7.74 -48.60 17.55
N ILE A 254 -6.77 -47.70 17.75
CA ILE A 254 -5.56 -47.67 16.93
C ILE A 254 -4.67 -48.82 17.38
N HIS A 255 -4.90 -50.00 16.81
CA HIS A 255 -3.88 -51.05 16.79
C HIS A 255 -2.81 -50.61 15.80
N LEU A 256 -1.67 -50.13 16.32
CA LEU A 256 -0.43 -50.19 15.58
C LEU A 256 -0.21 -51.67 15.27
N ALA A 257 -0.31 -52.05 13.99
CA ALA A 257 0.08 -53.39 13.58
C ALA A 257 1.53 -53.60 14.01
N ASP A 258 1.77 -54.58 14.88
CA ASP A 258 3.11 -55.00 15.26
C ASP A 258 3.88 -55.39 13.99
N VAL A 259 4.89 -54.59 13.66
CA VAL A 259 5.91 -54.98 12.68
C VAL A 259 6.77 -56.03 13.38
N PRO A 260 6.95 -57.24 12.81
CA PRO A 260 7.83 -58.25 13.41
C PRO A 260 9.25 -57.69 13.53
N ASN A 261 9.76 -57.71 14.76
CA ASN A 261 11.13 -57.37 15.12
C ASN A 261 12.09 -58.45 14.58
N GLU A 262 12.62 -58.27 13.37
CA GLU A 262 13.86 -58.94 12.97
C GLU A 262 15.03 -58.10 13.49
N GLY A 263 15.39 -58.37 14.74
CA GLY A 263 16.60 -57.84 15.38
C GLY A 263 17.72 -58.87 15.33
N ASP A 264 18.83 -58.44 14.73
CA ASP A 264 20.22 -58.82 14.98
C ASP A 264 20.67 -60.27 14.82
N VAL A 265 21.45 -60.49 13.76
CA VAL A 265 22.61 -61.40 13.83
C VAL A 265 23.84 -60.52 13.99
N ASP A 266 24.42 -60.58 15.18
CA ASP A 266 25.64 -59.90 15.63
C ASP A 266 26.79 -60.02 14.63
N SER A 267 27.43 -58.88 14.36
CA SER A 267 28.78 -58.82 13.78
C SER A 267 29.77 -58.63 14.93
N ASP A 268 30.35 -59.73 15.43
CA ASP A 268 31.54 -59.68 16.26
C ASP A 268 32.76 -60.03 15.39
N ASP A 269 33.55 -59.01 15.10
CA ASP A 269 34.85 -59.08 14.46
C ASP A 269 35.89 -58.85 15.56
N ASP A 270 36.71 -59.86 15.89
CA ASP A 270 38.17 -59.69 16.12
C ASP A 270 38.91 -60.93 16.70
N ARG A 271 39.98 -61.31 15.98
CA ARG A 271 41.36 -61.69 16.42
C ARG A 271 41.87 -63.14 16.32
N GLU A 272 42.80 -63.27 15.37
CA GLU A 272 44.19 -63.76 15.46
C GLU A 272 44.49 -65.14 16.09
N GLY A 273 45.07 -66.00 15.25
CA GLY A 273 45.80 -67.23 15.59
C GLY A 273 46.37 -67.87 14.33
#